data_AF-A0A239EI64-F1
#
_entry.id   AF-A0A239EI64-F1
#
_cell.length_a   1.000
_cell.length_b   1.000
_cell.length_c   1.000
_cell.angle_alpha   90.00
_cell.angle_beta   90.00
_cell.angle_gamma   90.00
#
_symmetry.space_group_name_H-M   'P 1'
#
loop_
_entity.id
_entity.type
_entity.pdbx_description
1 polymer ?
#
loop_
_entity_poly.entity_id
_entity_poly.type
_entity_poly.pdbx_seq_one_letter_code
_entity_poly.pdbx_strand_id
1 'polypeptide(L)'
;MAGVEEPEETIGDLFSRAFQEGGQLVRAELAVYRRLAIRRALAARLAVGMMLAGVLLAFGSAAALIVGLALGLAHFIGPVGGGIVAALIGFAIAALLLRSGFKRLPSIAAPDEEETAP
;
A
#
# COMPACT_ATOMS: atom_id res chain seq x y z
N MET A 1 7.46 5.22 -69.64
CA MET A 1 7.49 6.15 -68.50
C MET A 1 6.09 6.20 -67.93
N ALA A 2 5.73 5.28 -67.02
CA ALA A 2 4.45 5.35 -66.32
C ALA A 2 4.65 6.30 -65.13
N GLY A 3 3.96 7.44 -65.14
CA GLY A 3 3.96 8.39 -64.05
C GLY A 3 3.36 7.74 -62.82
N VAL A 4 4.13 7.71 -61.73
CA VAL A 4 3.63 7.38 -60.41
C VAL A 4 2.76 8.57 -60.01
N GLU A 5 1.44 8.41 -60.06
CA GLU A 5 0.51 9.35 -59.44
C GLU A 5 0.79 9.32 -57.93
N GLU A 6 1.52 10.32 -57.43
CA GLU A 6 1.65 10.52 -55.99
C GLU A 6 0.26 10.90 -55.46
N PRO A 7 -0.34 10.11 -54.55
CA PRO A 7 -1.66 10.41 -54.03
C PRO A 7 -1.59 11.76 -53.31
N GLU A 8 -2.40 12.73 -53.74
CA GLU A 8 -2.52 14.02 -53.05
C GLU A 8 -3.07 13.79 -51.64
N GLU A 9 -2.17 13.80 -50.66
CA GLU A 9 -2.46 13.56 -49.25
C GLU A 9 -3.42 14.66 -48.75
N THR A 10 -4.65 14.27 -48.39
CA THR A 10 -5.68 15.24 -48.03
C THR A 10 -5.50 15.70 -46.58
N ILE A 11 -5.90 16.93 -46.24
CA ILE A 11 -5.84 17.46 -44.86
C ILE A 11 -6.54 16.51 -43.85
N GLY A 12 -7.56 15.77 -44.31
CA GLY A 12 -8.22 14.72 -43.53
C GLY A 12 -7.32 13.52 -43.19
N ASP A 13 -6.40 13.15 -44.07
CA ASP A 13 -5.44 12.06 -43.83
C ASP A 13 -4.43 12.45 -42.74
N LEU A 14 -3.98 13.71 -42.75
CA LEU A 14 -3.10 14.25 -41.70
C LEU A 14 -3.79 14.27 -40.33
N PHE A 15 -5.07 14.65 -40.28
CA PHE A 15 -5.85 14.64 -39.04
C PHE A 15 -6.10 13.21 -38.53
N SER A 16 -6.42 12.27 -39.43
CA SER A 16 -6.58 10.86 -39.10
C SER A 16 -5.28 10.27 -38.54
N ARG A 17 -4.14 10.60 -39.15
CA ARG A 17 -2.81 10.17 -38.73
C ARG A 17 -2.42 10.74 -37.37
N ALA A 18 -2.63 12.03 -37.13
CA ALA A 18 -2.36 12.66 -35.84
C ALA A 18 -3.18 12.04 -34.69
N PHE A 19 -4.45 11.71 -34.95
CA PHE A 19 -5.31 11.05 -33.95
C PHE A 19 -4.88 9.60 -33.69
N GLN A 20 -4.48 8.88 -34.74
CA GLN A 20 -3.94 7.52 -34.60
C GLN A 20 -2.61 7.51 -33.84
N GLU A 21 -1.71 8.45 -34.12
CA GLU A 21 -0.42 8.57 -33.42
C GLU A 21 -0.61 9.00 -31.96
N GLY A 22 -1.54 9.92 -31.67
CA GLY A 22 -1.89 10.31 -30.31
C GLY A 22 -2.47 9.16 -29.48
N GLY A 23 -3.37 8.36 -30.07
CA GLY A 23 -3.92 7.16 -29.42
C GLY A 23 -2.86 6.09 -29.14
N GLN A 24 -1.87 5.95 -30.04
CA GLN A 24 -0.74 5.05 -29.83
C GLN A 24 0.21 5.53 -28.73
N LEU A 25 0.44 6.84 -28.63
CA LEU A 25 1.25 7.45 -27.58
C LEU A 25 0.64 7.21 -26.19
N VAL A 26 -0.65 7.47 -26.02
CA VAL A 26 -1.35 7.23 -24.74
C VAL A 26 -1.28 5.76 -24.33
N ARG A 27 -1.46 4.83 -25.28
CA ARG A 27 -1.32 3.39 -25.01
C ARG A 27 0.10 3.01 -24.62
N ALA A 28 1.11 3.66 -25.21
CA ALA A 28 2.51 3.44 -24.87
C ALA A 28 2.84 3.92 -23.46
N GLU A 29 2.37 5.10 -23.05
CA GLU A 29 2.53 5.60 -21.68
C GLU A 29 1.85 4.69 -20.66
N LEU A 30 0.62 4.25 -20.95
CA LEU A 30 -0.10 3.31 -20.09
C LEU A 30 0.66 1.99 -19.93
N ALA A 31 1.28 1.50 -21.01
CA ALA A 31 2.12 0.32 -20.98
C ALA A 31 3.40 0.52 -20.14
N VAL A 32 4.01 1.70 -20.18
CA VAL A 32 5.17 2.05 -19.35
C VAL A 32 4.78 2.10 -17.86
N TYR A 33 3.68 2.77 -17.52
CA TYR A 33 3.16 2.80 -16.14
C TYR A 33 2.88 1.40 -15.62
N ARG A 34 2.22 0.56 -16.43
CA ARG A 34 1.92 -0.83 -16.07
C ARG A 34 3.20 -1.63 -15.83
N ARG A 35 4.23 -1.48 -16.67
CA ARG A 35 5.53 -2.16 -16.51
C ARG A 35 6.27 -1.66 -15.25
N LEU A 36 6.22 -0.37 -14.96
CA LEU A 36 6.83 0.20 -13.75
C LEU A 36 6.13 -0.31 -12.49
N ALA A 37 4.80 -0.35 -12.48
CA ALA A 37 4.00 -0.89 -11.38
C ALA A 37 4.31 -2.37 -11.15
N ILE A 38 4.37 -3.19 -12.22
CA ILE A 38 4.72 -4.61 -12.11
C ILE A 38 6.15 -4.80 -11.61
N ARG A 39 7.13 -4.02 -12.10
CA ARG A 39 8.51 -4.08 -11.60
C ARG A 39 8.60 -3.72 -10.12
N ARG A 40 7.91 -2.66 -9.68
CA ARG A 40 7.85 -2.27 -8.27
C ARG A 40 7.17 -3.34 -7.42
N ALA A 41 6.07 -3.93 -7.89
CA ALA A 41 5.39 -5.03 -7.20
C ALA A 41 6.27 -6.28 -7.08
N LEU A 42 6.98 -6.66 -8.15
CA LEU A 42 7.90 -7.81 -8.14
C LEU A 42 9.13 -7.57 -7.25
N ALA A 43 9.63 -6.34 -7.20
CA ALA A 43 10.70 -5.96 -6.26
C ALA A 43 10.19 -5.97 -4.81
N ALA A 44 8.96 -5.52 -4.58
CA ALA A 44 8.34 -5.47 -3.27
C ALA A 44 7.80 -6.83 -2.79
N ARG A 45 7.66 -7.86 -3.64
CA ARG A 45 7.04 -9.14 -3.25
C ARG A 45 7.69 -9.78 -2.03
N LEU A 46 9.02 -9.70 -1.93
CA LEU A 46 9.77 -10.27 -0.83
C LEU A 46 9.55 -9.44 0.44
N ALA A 47 9.58 -8.10 0.31
CA ALA A 47 9.31 -7.17 1.40
C ALA A 47 7.87 -7.29 1.93
N VAL A 48 6.88 -7.36 1.04
CA VAL A 48 5.47 -7.58 1.38
C VAL A 48 5.28 -8.95 2.03
N GLY A 49 5.92 -10.00 1.50
CA GLY A 49 5.89 -11.33 2.10
C GLY A 49 6.48 -11.35 3.52
N MET A 50 7.63 -10.71 3.72
CA MET A 50 8.25 -10.57 5.04
C MET A 50 7.40 -9.73 5.99
N MET A 51 6.81 -8.63 5.51
CA MET A 51 5.94 -7.77 6.32
C MET A 51 4.70 -8.55 6.76
N LEU A 52 4.07 -9.28 5.85
CA LEU A 52 2.92 -10.12 6.15
C LEU A 52 3.30 -11.19 7.19
N ALA A 53 4.38 -11.93 6.95
CA ALA A 53 4.88 -12.93 7.89
C ALA A 53 5.18 -12.32 9.27
N GLY A 54 5.81 -11.15 9.31
CA GLY A 54 6.12 -10.43 10.54
C GLY A 54 4.85 -10.00 11.30
N VAL A 55 3.83 -9.50 10.61
CA VAL A 55 2.55 -9.12 11.21
C VAL A 55 1.83 -10.35 11.79
N LEU A 56 1.78 -11.47 11.05
CA LEU A 56 1.19 -12.71 11.57
C LEU A 56 1.94 -13.21 12.81
N LEU A 57 3.27 -13.19 12.77
CA LEU A 57 4.09 -13.63 13.89
C LEU A 57 3.90 -12.72 15.10
N ALA A 58 3.91 -11.40 14.91
CA ALA A 58 3.67 -10.44 15.98
C ALA A 58 2.28 -10.62 16.61
N PHE A 59 1.26 -10.87 15.79
CA PHE A 59 -0.10 -11.15 16.27
C PHE A 59 -0.14 -12.44 17.11
N GLY A 60 0.48 -13.52 16.62
CA GLY A 60 0.58 -14.78 17.36
C GLY A 60 1.34 -14.64 18.68
N SER A 61 2.47 -13.92 18.68
CA SER A 61 3.26 -13.64 19.88
C SER A 61 2.48 -12.78 20.89
N ALA A 62 1.75 -11.76 20.43
CA ALA A 62 0.91 -10.94 21.29
C ALA A 62 -0.20 -11.75 21.95
N ALA A 63 -0.88 -12.62 21.18
CA ALA A 63 -1.88 -13.53 21.71
C ALA A 63 -1.29 -14.50 22.75
N ALA A 64 -0.13 -15.10 22.45
CA ALA A 64 0.56 -16.00 23.38
C ALA A 64 0.96 -15.30 24.69
N LEU A 65 1.41 -14.05 24.63
CA LEU A 65 1.71 -13.25 25.83
C LEU A 65 0.47 -12.99 26.67
N ILE A 66 -0.66 -12.64 26.05
CA ILE A 66 -1.92 -12.42 26.77
C ILE A 66 -2.39 -13.71 27.45
N VAL A 67 -2.31 -14.85 26.75
CA VAL A 67 -2.65 -16.16 27.31
C VAL A 67 -1.71 -16.53 28.47
N GLY A 68 -0.39 -16.36 28.30
CA GLY A 68 0.59 -16.59 29.36
C GLY A 68 0.35 -15.71 30.58
N LEU A 69 0.00 -14.44 30.37
CA LEU A 69 -0.37 -13.51 31.44
C LEU A 69 -1.65 -13.96 32.15
N ALA A 70 -2.66 -14.40 31.40
CA ALA A 70 -3.91 -14.91 31.97
C ALA A 70 -3.66 -16.15 32.83
N LEU A 71 -2.83 -17.09 32.37
CA LEU A 71 -2.41 -18.28 33.12
C LEU A 71 -1.61 -17.92 34.39
N GLY A 72 -0.70 -16.95 34.28
CA GLY A 72 0.07 -16.46 35.43
C GLY A 72 -0.81 -15.83 36.49
N LEU A 73 -1.75 -14.97 36.11
CA LEU A 73 -2.71 -14.37 37.03
C LEU A 73 -3.73 -15.38 37.55
N ALA A 74 -4.07 -16.40 36.76
CA ALA A 74 -5.01 -17.44 37.16
C ALA A 74 -4.55 -18.17 38.42
N HIS A 75 -3.24 -18.25 38.67
CA HIS A 75 -2.71 -18.82 39.90
C HIS A 75 -3.12 -18.04 41.16
N PHE A 76 -3.30 -16.73 41.06
CA PHE A 76 -3.58 -15.86 42.21
C PHE A 76 -5.06 -15.57 42.39
N ILE A 77 -5.80 -15.32 41.30
CA ILE A 77 -7.19 -14.85 41.34
C ILE A 77 -8.18 -15.81 40.65
N GLY A 78 -7.69 -17.00 40.27
CA GLY A 78 -8.46 -18.03 39.58
C GLY A 78 -8.54 -17.82 38.06
N PRO A 79 -8.89 -18.87 37.29
CA PRO A 79 -8.85 -18.87 35.82
C PRO A 79 -9.69 -17.76 35.18
N VAL A 80 -10.89 -17.52 35.72
CA VAL A 80 -11.81 -16.50 35.20
C VAL A 80 -11.27 -15.10 35.48
N GLY A 81 -10.78 -14.85 36.70
CA GLY A 81 -10.19 -13.56 37.08
C GLY A 81 -8.95 -13.23 36.25
N GLY A 82 -8.05 -14.20 36.08
CA GLY A 82 -6.83 -14.02 35.29
C GLY A 82 -7.12 -13.69 33.82
N GLY A 83 -8.10 -14.38 33.22
CA GLY A 83 -8.56 -14.08 31.87
C GLY A 83 -9.15 -12.67 31.73
N ILE A 84 -9.99 -12.24 32.67
CA ILE A 84 -10.60 -10.89 32.65
C ILE A 84 -9.52 -9.80 32.74
N VAL A 85 -8.57 -9.93 33.67
CA VAL A 85 -7.51 -8.92 33.84
C VAL A 85 -6.59 -8.88 32.63
N ALA A 86 -6.18 -10.04 32.08
CA ALA A 86 -5.38 -10.09 30.87
C ALA A 86 -6.10 -9.47 29.66
N ALA A 87 -7.41 -9.71 29.53
CA ALA A 87 -8.23 -9.09 28.49
C ALA A 87 -8.29 -7.57 28.64
N LEU A 88 -8.49 -7.04 29.86
CA LEU A 88 -8.49 -5.60 30.13
C LEU A 88 -7.15 -4.95 29.77
N ILE A 89 -6.03 -5.60 30.12
CA ILE A 89 -4.68 -5.13 29.77
C ILE A 89 -4.50 -5.11 28.25
N GLY A 90 -4.89 -6.19 27.57
CA GLY A 90 -4.84 -6.26 26.11
C GLY A 90 -5.66 -5.16 25.44
N PHE A 91 -6.87 -4.89 25.95
CA PHE A 91 -7.74 -3.82 25.45
C PHE A 91 -7.14 -2.43 25.67
N ALA A 92 -6.53 -2.19 26.83
CA ALA A 92 -5.86 -0.93 27.13
C ALA A 92 -4.68 -0.67 26.18
N ILE A 93 -3.86 -1.69 25.92
CA ILE A 93 -2.75 -1.60 24.97
C ILE A 93 -3.27 -1.34 23.55
N ALA A 94 -4.30 -2.06 23.11
CA ALA A 94 -4.91 -1.87 21.80
C ALA A 94 -5.47 -0.45 21.63
N ALA A 95 -6.17 0.07 22.64
CA ALA A 95 -6.71 1.43 22.63
C ALA A 95 -5.60 2.50 22.54
N LEU A 96 -4.50 2.31 23.27
CA LEU A 96 -3.34 3.20 23.20
C LEU A 96 -2.68 3.20 21.82
N LEU A 97 -2.49 2.01 21.23
CA LEU A 97 -1.94 1.85 19.89
C LEU A 97 -2.83 2.52 18.85
N LEU A 98 -4.14 2.26 18.87
CA LEU A 98 -5.11 2.88 17.96
C LEU A 98 -5.07 4.40 18.07
N ARG A 99 -5.11 4.93 19.29
CA ARG A 99 -5.04 6.37 19.56
C ARG A 99 -3.74 6.98 19.04
N SER A 100 -2.61 6.30 19.21
CA SER A 100 -1.31 6.77 18.73
C SER A 100 -1.22 6.74 17.19
N GLY A 101 -1.83 5.74 16.55
CA GLY A 101 -1.90 5.62 15.10
C GLY A 101 -2.75 6.72 14.48
N PHE A 102 -3.96 6.96 15.01
CA PHE A 102 -4.84 8.03 14.53
C PHE A 102 -4.19 9.41 14.62
N LYS A 103 -3.39 9.67 15.66
CA LYS A 103 -2.65 10.93 15.80
C LYS A 103 -1.56 11.15 14.76
N ARG A 104 -1.05 10.08 14.13
CA ARG A 104 0.02 10.13 13.12
C ARG A 104 -0.48 10.17 11.69
N LEU A 105 -1.77 9.90 11.45
CA LEU A 105 -2.35 10.01 10.10
C LEU A 105 -2.27 11.44 9.52
N PRO A 106 -2.54 12.52 10.28
CA PRO A 106 -2.45 13.89 9.75
C PRO A 106 -1.03 14.27 9.32
N SER A 107 0.01 13.80 10.02
CA SER A 107 1.41 14.14 9.71
C SER A 107 1.98 13.41 8.49
N ILE A 108 1.30 12.39 7.98
CA ILE A 108 1.69 11.70 6.74
C ILE A 108 0.91 12.29 5.53
N ALA A 109 -0.24 12.90 5.79
CA ALA A 109 -1.13 13.44 4.76
C ALA A 109 -0.82 14.89 4.38
N ALA A 110 -0.19 15.67 5.25
CA ALA A 110 0.35 16.98 4.90
C ALA A 110 1.74 16.78 4.26
N PRO A 111 1.92 17.03 2.95
CA PRO A 111 3.26 17.20 2.42
C PRO A 111 3.83 18.48 3.04
N ASP A 112 5.03 18.39 3.58
CA ASP A 112 5.73 19.55 4.13
C ASP A 112 5.85 20.62 3.04
N GLU A 113 5.11 21.73 3.15
CA GLU A 113 5.24 22.92 2.29
C GLU A 113 6.52 23.74 2.60
N GLU A 114 7.57 23.09 3.09
CA GLU A 114 8.71 23.76 3.71
C GLU A 114 10.06 23.30 3.12
N GLU A 115 10.19 23.34 1.78
CA GLU A 115 11.51 23.43 1.13
C GLU A 115 11.46 24.24 -0.18
N THR A 116 10.73 25.36 -0.18
CA THR A 116 10.95 26.45 -1.16
C THR A 116 10.74 27.81 -0.49
N ALA A 117 11.76 28.30 0.21
CA ALA A 117 11.95 29.72 0.45
C ALA A 117 13.43 30.06 0.22
N PRO A 118 13.72 31.25 -0.33
CA PRO A 118 14.72 31.52 -1.38
C PRO A 118 16.19 31.47 -0.98
#